data_AF-A0AAE2ZJC1-F1
#
_entry.id   AF-A0AAE2ZJC1-F1
#
_cell.length_a   1.000
_cell.length_b   1.000
_cell.length_c   1.000
_cell.angle_alpha   90.00
_cell.angle_beta   90.00
_cell.angle_gamma   90.00
#
_symmetry.space_group_name_H-M   'P 1'
#
loop_
_entity.id
_entity.type
_entity.pdbx_description
1 polymer ?
#
loop_
_entity_poly.entity_id
_entity_poly.type
_entity_poly.pdbx_seq_one_letter_code
_entity_poly.pdbx_strand_id
1 'polypeptide(L)' 'MGTENPTPTRKQMKEDVIAYMRYYNLERLHTANGDLPPIEYEQNSLRKVS' A
#
# COMPACT_ATOMS: atom_id res chain seq x y z
N MET A 1 7.26 -34.90 9.68
CA MET A 1 7.22 -33.75 10.61
C MET A 1 6.49 -32.63 9.89
N GLY A 2 5.28 -32.29 10.34
CA GLY A 2 4.54 -31.17 9.76
C GLY A 2 5.16 -29.86 10.23
N THR A 3 5.50 -28.98 9.31
CA THR A 3 5.98 -27.63 9.64
C THR A 3 4.76 -26.77 9.96
N GLU A 4 4.39 -26.70 11.23
CA GLU A 4 3.42 -25.72 11.70
C GLU A 4 4.06 -24.33 11.59
N ASN A 5 3.51 -23.48 10.72
CA ASN A 5 3.94 -22.09 10.63
C ASN A 5 3.56 -21.39 11.94
N PRO A 6 4.53 -20.73 12.64
CA PRO A 6 4.24 -20.02 13.86
C PRO A 6 3.21 -18.91 13.60
N THR A 7 2.23 -18.79 14.50
CA THR A 7 1.21 -17.74 14.41
C THR A 7 1.87 -16.36 14.52
N PRO A 8 1.57 -15.40 13.60
CA PRO A 8 2.14 -14.06 13.66
C PRO A 8 1.81 -13.35 14.97
N THR A 9 2.79 -12.69 15.55
CA THR A 9 2.56 -11.82 16.71
C THR A 9 1.82 -10.54 16.29
N ARG A 10 1.12 -9.90 17.24
CA ARG A 10 0.49 -8.59 17.02
C ARG A 10 1.46 -7.54 16.48
N LYS A 11 2.73 -7.60 16.90
CA LYS A 11 3.78 -6.69 16.42
C LYS A 11 4.06 -6.90 14.94
N GLN A 12 4.27 -8.15 14.51
CA GLN A 12 4.51 -8.49 13.11
C GLN A 12 3.32 -8.09 12.23
N MET A 13 2.09 -8.39 12.64
CA MET A 13 0.90 -7.96 11.90
C MET A 13 0.84 -6.43 11.72
N LYS A 14 1.24 -5.66 12.74
CA LYS A 14 1.29 -4.20 12.65
C LYS A 14 2.37 -3.74 11.66
N GLU A 15 3.54 -4.36 11.68
CA GLU A 15 4.62 -4.06 10.75
C GLU A 15 4.21 -4.36 9.30
N ASP A 16 3.55 -5.50 9.07
CA ASP A 16 3.03 -5.89 7.75
C ASP A 16 2.00 -4.89 7.24
N VAL A 17 1.04 -4.47 8.08
CA VAL A 17 0.04 -3.46 7.70
C VAL A 17 0.69 -2.12 7.37
N ILE A 18 1.68 -1.68 8.15
CA ILE A 18 2.39 -0.43 7.88
C ILE A 18 3.16 -0.52 6.56
N ALA A 19 3.85 -1.64 6.31
CA ALA A 19 4.58 -1.87 5.07
C ALA A 19 3.63 -1.88 3.87
N TYR A 20 2.49 -2.58 3.99
CA TYR A 20 1.47 -2.64 2.94
C TYR A 20 0.88 -1.26 2.64
N MET A 21 0.52 -0.48 3.66
CA MET A 21 -0.03 0.88 3.46
C MET A 21 0.96 1.81 2.77
N ARG A 22 2.25 1.73 3.14
CA ARG A 22 3.31 2.51 2.47
C ARG A 22 3.46 2.12 1.01
N TYR A 23 3.62 0.83 0.74
CA TYR A 23 3.76 0.30 -0.61
C TYR A 23 2.56 0.71 -1.48
N TYR A 24 1.33 0.48 -1.00
CA TYR A 24 0.13 0.77 -1.76
C TYR A 24 0.00 2.26 -2.08
N ASN A 25 0.19 3.13 -1.10
CA ASN A 25 -0.08 4.55 -1.27
C ASN A 25 1.04 5.29 -2.01
N LEU A 26 2.30 4.87 -1.84
CA LEU A 26 3.47 5.62 -2.30
C LEU A 26 4.21 4.97 -3.48
N GLU A 27 4.19 3.64 -3.61
CA GLU A 27 5.07 2.94 -4.55
C GLU A 27 4.29 2.19 -5.65
N ARG A 28 3.07 1.72 -5.35
CA ARG A 28 2.29 0.92 -6.28
C ARG A 28 1.77 1.76 -7.44
N LEU A 29 2.27 1.48 -8.64
CA LEU A 29 1.74 2.06 -9.86
C LEU A 29 0.42 1.37 -10.26
N HIS A 30 -0.58 2.18 -10.59
CA HIS A 30 -1.90 1.71 -11.02
C HIS A 30 -2.16 2.14 -12.47
N THR A 31 -2.37 1.18 -13.37
CA THR A 31 -2.69 1.45 -14.79
C THR A 31 -3.94 2.32 -14.94
N ALA A 32 -4.95 2.11 -14.10
CA ALA A 32 -6.15 2.95 -14.06
C ALA A 32 -5.88 4.41 -13.65
N ASN A 33 -4.79 4.66 -12.92
CA ASN A 33 -4.37 5.98 -12.48
C ASN A 33 -3.33 6.62 -13.43
N GLY A 34 -3.13 6.03 -14.62
CA GLY A 34 -2.09 6.47 -15.56
C GLY A 34 -0.68 6.10 -15.10
N ASP A 35 -0.54 4.92 -14.51
CA ASP A 35 0.72 4.40 -13.94
C ASP A 35 1.32 5.29 -12.85
N LEU A 36 0.46 6.03 -12.13
CA LEU A 36 0.83 6.81 -10.96
C LEU A 36 0.52 6.07 -9.65
N PRO A 37 1.27 6.35 -8.58
CA PRO A 37 0.87 6.00 -7.22
C PRO A 37 -0.47 6.67 -6.84
N PRO A 38 -1.30 6.04 -5.97
CA PRO A 38 -2.56 6.62 -5.53
C PRO A 38 -2.45 8.05 -4.99
N ILE A 39 -1.43 8.35 -4.19
CA ILE A 39 -1.24 9.69 -3.62
C ILE A 39 -1.03 10.77 -4.68
N GLU A 40 -0.26 10.47 -5.71
CA GLU A 40 0.03 11.42 -6.80
C GLU A 40 -1.21 11.62 -7.67
N TYR A 41 -1.93 10.54 -7.95
CA TYR A 41 -3.19 10.61 -8.69
C TYR A 41 -4.23 11.49 -7.98
N GLU A 42 -4.41 11.32 -6.67
CA GLU A 42 -5.33 12.14 -5.87
C GLU A 42 -4.92 13.62 -5.89
N GLN A 43 -3.64 13.92 -5.64
CA GLN A 43 -3.13 15.29 -5.67
C GLN A 43 -3.30 15.96 -7.05
N ASN A 44 -3.04 15.23 -8.13
CA ASN A 44 -3.22 15.72 -9.49
C ASN A 44 -4.70 15.91 -9.85
N SER A 45 -5.58 15.04 -9.34
CA SER A 45 -7.02 15.13 -9.56
C SER A 45 -7.64 16.34 -8.87
N LEU A 46 -7.19 16.67 -7.65
CA LEU A 46 -7.67 17.82 -6.88
C LEU A 46 -7.22 19.17 -7.47
N ARG A 47 -6.12 19.20 -8.25
CA ARG A 47 -5.64 20.42 -8.92
C ARG A 47 -6.40 20.79 -10.19
N LYS A 48 -7.11 19.84 -10.80
CA LYS A 48 -7.86 20.06 -12.05
C LYS A 48 -9.19 20.80 -11.85
N VAL A 49 -9.58 21.10 -10.61
CA VAL A 49 -10.88 21.71 -10.27
C VAL A 49 -10.79 23.20 -9.93
N SER A 50 -9.70 23.88 -10.30
CA SER A 50 -9.51 25.34 -10.11
C SER A 50 -9.80 26.14 -11.38
#